data_AF-A0A1J3HPU8-F1
#
_entry.id   AF-A0A1J3HPU8-F1
#
_cell.length_a   1.000
_cell.length_b   1.000
_cell.length_c   1.000
_cell.angle_alpha   90.00
_cell.angle_beta   90.00
_cell.angle_gamma   90.00
#
_symmetry.space_group_name_H-M   'P 1'
#
loop_
_entity.id
_entity.type
_entity.pdbx_description
1 polymer ?
#
loop_
_entity_poly.entity_id
_entity_poly.type
_entity_poly.pdbx_seq_one_letter_code
_entity_poly.pdbx_strand_id
1 'polypeptide(L)'
;IYCTNIDKKVTQQEIKLFFESVCGEVYRLRLLGDYHHPTRIGFVEFVMAESAIAALNCSGVLLGTLPIRVSPSKTPVRSRAVPRNPMH
;
A
#
# COMPACT_ATOMS: atom_id res chain seq x y z
N ILE A 1 -2.52 0.87 2.60
CA ILE A 1 -1.10 0.48 2.43
C ILE A 1 -0.25 1.67 1.95
N TYR A 2 1.04 1.63 2.24
CA TYR A 2 2.06 2.57 1.78
C TYR A 2 2.97 1.86 0.79
N CYS A 3 3.10 2.42 -0.41
CA CYS A 3 3.91 1.91 -1.51
C CYS A 3 5.09 2.85 -1.75
N THR A 4 6.28 2.31 -1.94
CA THR A 4 7.50 3.06 -2.27
C THR A 4 8.24 2.41 -3.43
N ASN A 5 9.26 3.10 -3.94
CA ASN A 5 10.08 2.63 -5.06
C ASN A 5 9.28 2.44 -6.36
N ILE A 6 8.27 3.28 -6.57
CA ILE A 6 7.42 3.24 -7.76
C ILE A 6 8.12 3.98 -8.91
N ASP A 7 8.08 3.43 -10.11
CA ASP A 7 8.71 4.03 -11.28
C ASP A 7 8.04 5.37 -11.70
N LYS A 8 8.82 6.30 -12.26
CA LYS A 8 8.33 7.57 -12.82
C LYS A 8 7.52 7.41 -14.11
N LYS A 9 7.59 6.26 -14.75
CA LYS A 9 6.76 5.92 -15.91
C LYS A 9 5.40 5.37 -15.50
N VAL A 10 5.31 4.75 -14.31
CA VAL A 10 4.08 4.09 -13.83
C VAL A 10 3.03 5.11 -13.40
N THR A 11 1.90 5.13 -14.09
CA THR A 11 0.83 6.10 -13.83
C THR A 11 -0.04 5.72 -12.64
N GLN A 12 -0.81 6.68 -12.12
CA GLN A 12 -1.79 6.43 -11.05
C GLN A 12 -2.78 5.32 -11.41
N GLN A 13 -3.18 5.26 -12.68
CA GLN A 13 -4.15 4.30 -13.19
C GLN A 13 -3.57 2.89 -13.26
N GLU A 14 -2.31 2.72 -13.66
CA GLU A 14 -1.64 1.41 -13.67
C GLU A 14 -1.51 0.84 -12.27
N ILE A 15 -1.17 1.66 -11.27
CA ILE A 15 -1.09 1.22 -9.87
C ILE A 15 -2.47 0.78 -9.39
N LYS A 16 -3.52 1.55 -9.72
CA LYS A 16 -4.90 1.22 -9.36
C LYS A 16 -5.31 -0.13 -9.96
N LEU A 17 -5.16 -0.29 -11.28
CA LEU A 17 -5.49 -1.52 -12.00
C LEU A 17 -4.73 -2.73 -11.47
N PHE A 18 -3.45 -2.57 -11.15
CA PHE A 18 -2.63 -3.64 -10.57
C PHE A 18 -3.21 -4.11 -9.23
N PHE A 19 -3.47 -3.20 -8.30
CA PHE A 19 -4.01 -3.55 -6.99
C PHE A 19 -5.46 -4.05 -7.06
N GLU A 20 -6.29 -3.51 -7.96
CA GLU A 20 -7.65 -4.01 -8.19
C GLU A 20 -7.68 -5.43 -8.75
N SER A 21 -6.77 -5.74 -9.67
CA SER A 21 -6.66 -7.07 -10.29
C SER A 21 -6.11 -8.13 -9.33
N VAL A 22 -5.13 -7.76 -8.49
CA VAL A 22 -4.41 -8.73 -7.64
C VAL A 22 -5.01 -8.86 -6.24
N CYS A 23 -5.50 -7.76 -5.66
CA CYS A 23 -5.87 -7.70 -4.24
C CYS A 23 -7.34 -7.36 -4.00
N GLY A 24 -7.93 -6.52 -4.84
CA GLY A 24 -9.34 -6.11 -4.76
C GLY A 24 -9.54 -4.60 -4.85
N GLU A 25 -10.80 -4.18 -4.75
CA GLU A 25 -11.24 -2.82 -5.09
C GLU A 25 -10.51 -1.72 -4.29
N VAL A 26 -10.00 -0.73 -5.03
CA VAL A 26 -9.26 0.40 -4.47
C VAL A 26 -10.21 1.56 -4.23
N TYR A 27 -10.44 1.88 -2.95
CA TYR A 27 -11.27 3.00 -2.53
C TYR A 27 -10.60 4.35 -2.85
N ARG A 28 -9.30 4.48 -2.52
CA ARG A 28 -8.57 5.73 -2.73
C ARG A 28 -7.12 5.47 -3.06
N LEU A 29 -6.59 6.18 -4.05
CA LEU A 29 -5.19 6.14 -4.42
C LEU A 29 -4.60 7.54 -4.50
N ARG A 30 -3.49 7.77 -3.79
CA ARG A 30 -2.73 9.02 -3.86
C ARG A 30 -1.28 8.71 -4.22
N LEU A 31 -0.90 9.03 -5.45
CA LEU A 31 0.48 8.96 -5.90
C LEU A 31 1.17 10.28 -5.58
N LEU A 32 2.34 10.20 -4.95
CA LEU A 32 3.22 11.33 -4.66
C LEU A 32 4.54 11.11 -5.40
N GLY A 33 4.97 12.14 -6.13
CA GLY A 33 6.24 12.12 -6.82
C GLY A 33 6.63 13.54 -7.15
N ASP A 34 7.91 13.85 -6.95
CA ASP A 34 8.50 15.10 -7.37
C ASP A 34 9.61 14.85 -8.40
N TYR A 35 10.19 15.93 -8.91
CA TYR A 35 11.29 15.85 -9.86
C TYR A 35 12.61 15.42 -9.20
N HIS A 36 12.73 15.61 -7.89
CA HIS A 36 13.98 15.48 -7.14
C HIS A 36 14.29 14.04 -6.74
N HIS A 37 13.26 13.25 -6.46
CA HIS A 37 13.38 11.84 -6.12
C HIS A 37 13.40 10.98 -7.39
N PRO A 38 14.28 9.97 -7.49
CA PRO A 38 14.31 9.07 -8.64
C PRO A 38 13.09 8.15 -8.70
N THR A 39 12.37 7.96 -7.60
CA THR A 39 11.20 7.10 -7.48
C THR A 39 10.02 7.84 -6.86
N ARG A 40 8.82 7.30 -7.07
CA ARG A 40 7.57 7.79 -6.51
C ARG A 40 7.14 6.95 -5.31
N ILE A 41 6.31 7.54 -4.48
CA ILE A 41 5.66 6.88 -3.35
C ILE A 41 4.15 7.01 -3.50
N GLY A 42 3.38 6.07 -2.99
CA GLY A 42 1.93 6.05 -3.14
C GLY A 42 1.24 5.58 -1.87
N PHE A 43 0.05 6.10 -1.63
CA PHE A 43 -0.86 5.58 -0.63
C PHE A 43 -2.04 4.96 -1.34
N VAL A 44 -2.37 3.73 -0.97
CA VAL A 44 -3.52 3.00 -1.51
C VAL A 44 -4.40 2.57 -0.35
N GLU A 45 -5.66 2.95 -0.40
CA GLU A 45 -6.71 2.57 0.53
C GLU A 45 -7.66 1.63 -0.20
N PHE A 46 -7.86 0.45 0.37
CA PHE A 46 -8.77 -0.55 -0.17
C PHE A 46 -10.13 -0.44 0.50
N VAL A 47 -11.16 -0.89 -0.20
CA VAL A 47 -12.50 -1.02 0.38
C VAL A 47 -12.50 -2.09 1.49
N MET A 48 -11.78 -3.20 1.27
CA MET A 48 -11.70 -4.32 2.21
C MET A 48 -10.34 -4.42 2.91
N ALA A 49 -10.34 -4.87 4.16
CA ALA A 49 -9.13 -5.03 4.96
C ALA A 49 -8.28 -6.22 4.45
N GLU A 50 -8.93 -7.28 3.98
CA GLU A 50 -8.34 -8.46 3.37
C GLU A 50 -7.51 -8.09 2.14
N SER A 51 -8.03 -7.18 1.29
CA SER A 51 -7.30 -6.65 0.14
C SER A 51 -6.04 -5.90 0.56
N ALA A 52 -6.12 -5.12 1.65
CA ALA A 52 -4.94 -4.44 2.19
C ALA A 52 -3.88 -5.41 2.71
N ILE A 53 -4.29 -6.54 3.31
CA ILE A 53 -3.38 -7.61 3.75
C ILE A 53 -2.76 -8.33 2.54
N ALA A 54 -3.58 -8.69 1.55
CA ALA A 54 -3.10 -9.33 0.33
C ALA A 54 -2.07 -8.46 -0.40
N ALA A 55 -2.29 -7.15 -0.44
CA ALA A 55 -1.37 -6.20 -1.07
C ALA A 55 -0.01 -6.10 -0.35
N LEU A 56 0.09 -6.44 0.94
CA LEU A 56 1.38 -6.53 1.62
C LEU A 56 2.27 -7.65 1.04
N ASN A 57 1.65 -8.73 0.54
CA ASN A 57 2.36 -9.82 -0.13
C ASN A 57 2.86 -9.42 -1.53
N CYS A 58 2.41 -8.29 -2.08
CA CYS A 58 2.89 -7.75 -3.36
C CYS A 58 4.21 -6.96 -3.22
N SER A 59 4.78 -6.86 -2.01
CA SER A 59 6.09 -6.25 -1.82
C SER A 59 7.16 -7.04 -2.59
N GLY A 60 7.94 -6.35 -3.42
CA GLY A 60 8.94 -6.94 -4.31
C GLY A 60 8.45 -7.23 -5.73
N VAL A 61 7.15 -7.08 -6.02
CA VAL A 61 6.62 -7.24 -7.39
C VAL A 61 7.14 -6.12 -8.29
N LEU A 62 7.49 -6.45 -9.52
CA LEU A 62 7.89 -5.48 -10.54
C LEU A 62 6.66 -4.71 -11.04
N LEU A 63 6.67 -3.39 -10.88
CA LEU A 63 5.67 -2.49 -11.48
C LEU A 63 6.42 -1.48 -12.36
N GLY A 64 6.27 -1.62 -13.67
CA GLY A 64 7.14 -0.94 -14.63
C GLY A 64 8.54 -1.56 -14.63
N THR A 65 9.57 -0.76 -14.33
CA THR A 65 10.97 -1.22 -14.31
C THR A 65 11.59 -1.37 -12.93
N LEU A 66 10.85 -1.09 -11.86
CA LEU A 66 11.34 -1.17 -10.48
C LEU A 66 10.45 -2.07 -9.61
N PRO A 67 11.05 -2.80 -8.65
CA PRO A 67 10.28 -3.58 -7.68
C PRO A 67 9.64 -2.64 -6.66
N ILE A 68 8.31 -2.68 -6.53
CA ILE A 68 7.61 -1.86 -5.54
C ILE A 68 7.85 -2.42 -4.14
N ARG A 69 7.96 -1.55 -3.15
CA ARG A 69 7.93 -1.96 -1.75
C ARG A 69 6.60 -1.58 -1.15
N VAL A 70 5.90 -2.55 -0.60
CA VAL A 70 4.63 -2.32 0.09
C VAL A 70 4.86 -2.48 1.59
N SER A 71 4.29 -1.56 2.36
CA SER A 71 4.35 -1.57 3.81
C SER A 71 2.99 -1.14 4.37
N PRO A 72 2.64 -1.56 5.60
CA PRO A 72 1.48 -1.01 6.27
C PRO A 72 1.64 0.51 6.46
N SER A 73 0.62 1.28 6.12
CA SER A 73 0.66 2.75 6.26
C SER A 73 0.36 3.13 7.71
N LYS A 74 1.23 3.92 8.34
CA LYS A 74 1.03 4.46 9.69
C LYS A 74 0.08 5.67 9.65
N THR A 75 -1.21 5.39 9.52
CA THR A 75 -2.29 6.13 10.17
C THR A 75 -2.98 5.15 11.12
N PRO A 76 -3.24 5.52 12.37
CA PRO A 76 -3.30 4.58 13.48
C PRO A 76 -4.46 3.60 13.35
N VAL A 77 -4.14 2.30 13.26
CA VAL A 77 -5.02 1.23 13.75
C VAL A 77 -5.01 1.35 15.28
N ARG A 78 -6.03 2.00 15.85
CA ARG A 78 -6.22 2.01 17.30
C ARG A 78 -6.85 0.68 17.73
N SER A 79 -6.09 -0.42 17.69
CA SER A 79 -6.45 -1.64 18.42
C SER A 79 -6.05 -1.47 19.89
N ARG A 80 -6.83 -0.70 20.66
CA ARG A 80 -6.81 -0.83 22.11
C ARG A 80 -7.58 -2.10 22.46
N ALA A 81 -6.91 -3.24 22.46
CA ALA A 81 -7.45 -4.46 23.07
C ALA A 81 -6.32 -5.45 23.37
N VAL A 82 -5.66 -5.27 24.52
CA VAL A 82 -5.22 -6.42 25.31
C VAL A 82 -5.72 -6.15 26.74
N PRO A 83 -6.83 -6.76 27.19
CA PRO A 83 -7.13 -6.77 28.61
C PRO A 83 -6.02 -7.59 29.27
N ARG A 84 -5.21 -6.92 30.10
CA ARG A 84 -4.34 -7.62 31.05
C ARG A 84 -5.27 -8.34 32.03
N ASN A 85 -5.27 -9.66 31.96
CA ASN A 85 -6.00 -10.52 32.88
C ASN A 85 -5.62 -10.15 34.33
N PRO A 86 -6.59 -9.97 35.25
CA PRO A 86 -6.28 -9.79 36.66
C PRO A 86 -5.77 -11.14 37.20
N MET A 87 -4.52 -11.16 37.68
CA MET A 87 -4.02 -12.28 38.48
C MET A 87 -4.47 -12.05 39.92
N HIS A 88 -5.18 -13.05 40.45
CA HIS A 88 -5.59 -13.17 41.84
C HIS A 88 -4.37 -13.52 42.72
#